data_AF-A0A1T5D2U4-F1
#
_entry.id   AF-A0A1T5D2U4-F1
#
_cell.length_a   1.000
_cell.length_b   1.000
_cell.length_c   1.000
_cell.angle_alpha   90.00
_cell.angle_beta   90.00
_cell.angle_gamma   90.00
#
_symmetry.space_group_name_H-M   'P 1'
#
loop_
_entity.id
_entity.type
_entity.pdbx_description
1 polymer ?
#
loop_
_entity_poly.entity_id
_entity_poly.type
_entity_poly.pdbx_seq_one_letter_code
_entity_poly.pdbx_strand_id
1 'polypeptide(L)'
;MDPAYIDTVKALCGRISMSAFDTVFRLRVERDVKAPKDGRIFLQVEYDTPCANTGERRAFRGRKWYLSDHMIDDEVVKTALAAFEATMRHECLEGFKVDGVTLVNPHVHFEELLRISSREVSRADPAAAEDT
;
A
#
# COMPACT_ATOMS: atom_id res chain seq x y z
N MET A 1 16.08 17.83 12.78
CA MET A 1 14.93 17.23 13.47
C MET A 1 15.36 16.86 14.88
N ASP A 2 14.56 17.22 15.89
CA ASP A 2 14.77 16.75 17.27
C ASP A 2 14.79 15.21 17.28
N PRO A 3 15.85 14.56 17.79
CA PRO A 3 15.89 13.10 17.94
C PRO A 3 14.65 12.53 18.63
N ALA A 4 14.01 13.28 19.55
CA ALA A 4 12.79 12.87 20.26
C ALA A 4 11.51 12.98 19.43
N TYR A 5 11.51 13.67 18.27
CA TYR A 5 10.29 13.82 17.47
C TYR A 5 9.73 12.48 16.97
N ILE A 6 10.59 11.49 16.71
CA ILE A 6 10.14 10.14 16.37
C ILE A 6 9.31 9.49 17.48
N ASP A 7 9.61 9.78 18.74
CA ASP A 7 8.87 9.24 19.87
C ASP A 7 7.49 9.89 19.99
N THR A 8 7.36 11.18 19.64
CA THR A 8 6.07 11.85 19.48
C THR A 8 5.24 11.19 18.36
N VAL A 9 5.83 10.94 17.20
CA VAL A 9 5.14 10.25 16.09
C VAL A 9 4.74 8.83 16.49
N LYS A 10 5.61 8.08 17.19
CA LYS A 10 5.28 6.74 17.71
C LYS A 10 4.13 6.79 18.71
N ALA A 11 4.13 7.74 19.64
CA ALA A 11 3.06 7.92 20.61
C ALA A 11 1.73 8.25 19.92
N LEU A 12 1.76 9.12 18.91
CA LEU A 12 0.58 9.46 18.10
C LEU A 12 0.05 8.24 17.34
N CYS A 13 0.92 7.53 16.62
CA CYS A 13 0.55 6.32 15.87
C CYS A 13 0.11 5.17 16.79
N GLY A 14 0.61 5.09 18.02
CA GLY A 14 0.19 4.10 19.02
C GLY A 14 -1.27 4.24 19.46
N ARG A 15 -1.92 5.37 19.14
CA ARG A 15 -3.36 5.59 19.37
C ARG A 15 -4.24 5.04 18.24
N ILE A 16 -3.64 4.60 17.12
CA ILE A 16 -4.35 4.17 15.93
C ILE A 16 -4.54 2.66 15.97
N SER A 17 -5.79 2.21 15.87
CA SER A 17 -6.14 0.81 15.63
C SER A 17 -6.58 0.62 14.18
N MET A 18 -6.07 -0.43 13.52
CA MET A 18 -6.41 -0.74 12.14
C MET A 18 -6.75 -2.23 12.02
N SER A 19 -7.93 -2.53 11.49
CA SER A 19 -8.39 -3.90 11.26
C SER A 19 -9.34 -3.93 10.08
N ALA A 20 -9.28 -4.99 9.27
CA ALA A 20 -10.23 -5.25 8.22
C ALA A 20 -10.32 -6.75 7.97
N PHE A 21 -11.54 -7.23 7.69
CA PHE A 21 -11.86 -8.65 7.61
C PHE A 21 -11.44 -9.34 8.92
N ASP A 22 -10.45 -10.25 8.87
CA ASP A 22 -9.91 -10.96 10.03
C ASP A 22 -8.42 -10.65 10.28
N THR A 23 -7.94 -9.53 9.73
CA THR A 23 -6.53 -9.13 9.83
C THR A 23 -6.41 -7.87 10.67
N VAL A 24 -5.51 -7.93 11.66
CA VAL A 24 -5.07 -6.77 12.45
C VAL A 24 -3.79 -6.21 11.82
N PHE A 25 -3.78 -4.90 11.63
CA PHE A 25 -2.68 -4.17 11.02
C PHE A 25 -2.00 -3.30 12.08
N ARG A 26 -0.69 -3.12 11.94
CA ARG A 26 0.15 -2.34 12.85
C ARG A 26 0.94 -1.30 12.07
N LEU A 27 1.25 -0.18 12.70
CA LEU A 27 2.16 0.81 12.15
C LEU A 27 3.57 0.57 12.66
N ARG A 28 4.50 0.38 11.74
CA ARG A 28 5.93 0.52 11.97
C ARG A 28 6.33 1.96 11.72
N VAL A 29 6.99 2.56 12.71
CA VAL A 29 7.49 3.94 12.67
C VAL A 29 8.99 3.91 12.94
N GLU A 30 9.78 4.15 11.90
CA GLU A 30 11.24 4.09 11.96
C GLU A 30 11.89 5.19 11.12
N ARG A 31 13.20 5.37 11.31
CA ARG A 31 14.04 6.18 10.42
C ARG A 31 14.61 5.32 9.30
N ASP A 32 14.94 5.96 8.19
CA ASP A 32 15.63 5.28 7.10
C ASP A 32 16.92 4.60 7.58
N VAL A 33 17.11 3.33 7.19
CA VAL A 33 18.29 2.52 7.60
C VAL A 33 19.61 3.15 7.14
N LYS A 34 19.61 3.89 6.03
CA LYS A 34 20.83 4.57 5.55
C LYS A 34 21.26 5.72 6.44
N ALA A 35 20.35 6.24 7.27
CA ALA A 35 20.58 7.35 8.17
C ALA A 35 19.80 7.11 9.49
N PRO A 36 20.25 6.16 10.34
CA PRO A 36 19.46 5.67 11.46
C PRO A 36 19.27 6.70 12.59
N LYS A 37 20.07 7.78 12.63
CA LYS A 37 19.98 8.83 13.65
C LYS A 37 19.20 10.06 13.17
N ASP A 38 19.36 10.41 11.90
CA ASP A 38 19.01 11.68 11.28
C ASP A 38 18.17 11.53 10.02
N GLY A 39 17.96 10.30 9.55
CA GLY A 39 17.15 9.98 8.39
C GLY A 39 15.68 10.29 8.61
N ARG A 40 14.99 10.49 7.48
CA ARG A 40 13.55 10.76 7.46
C ARG A 40 12.79 9.64 8.14
N ILE A 41 11.81 10.04 8.94
CA ILE A 41 10.85 9.12 9.54
C ILE A 41 9.92 8.61 8.44
N PHE A 42 9.58 7.33 8.50
CA PHE A 42 8.53 6.78 7.66
C PHE A 42 7.53 5.98 8.49
N LEU A 43 6.30 5.92 7.97
CA LEU A 43 5.28 4.99 8.39
C LEU A 43 5.26 3.80 7.43
N GLN A 44 5.03 2.60 7.95
CA GLN A 44 4.83 1.40 7.15
C GLN A 44 3.81 0.51 7.84
N VAL A 45 2.79 0.08 7.10
CA VAL A 45 1.80 -0.87 7.63
C VAL A 45 2.40 -2.27 7.63
N GLU A 46 2.25 -3.00 8.73
CA GLU A 46 2.69 -4.38 8.89
C GLU A 46 1.51 -5.26 9.34
N TYR A 47 1.45 -6.49 8.83
CA TYR A 47 0.33 -7.39 9.07
C TYR A 47 0.71 -8.83 8.75
N ASP A 48 -0.01 -9.77 9.36
CA ASP A 48 0.17 -11.20 9.13
C ASP A 48 -1.06 -11.75 8.42
N THR A 49 -0.88 -12.25 7.19
CA THR A 49 -1.98 -12.79 6.37
C THR A 49 -1.50 -14.02 5.59
N PRO A 50 -2.40 -14.94 5.17
CA PRO A 50 -2.07 -15.97 4.20
C PRO A 50 -1.55 -15.36 2.90
N CYS A 51 -0.46 -15.91 2.38
CA CYS A 51 0.07 -15.55 1.07
C CYS A 51 -0.94 -15.88 -0.05
N ALA A 52 -1.24 -14.92 -0.93
CA ALA A 52 -2.18 -15.13 -2.05
C ALA A 52 -1.75 -16.25 -3.03
N ASN A 53 -0.46 -16.57 -3.08
CA ASN A 53 0.11 -17.59 -3.97
C ASN A 53 0.29 -18.95 -3.28
N THR A 54 0.73 -18.98 -2.02
CA THR A 54 1.11 -20.23 -1.33
C THR A 54 0.14 -20.64 -0.23
N GLY A 55 -0.72 -19.73 0.25
CA GLY A 55 -1.61 -19.94 1.39
C GLY A 55 -0.91 -19.91 2.76
N GLU A 56 0.43 -19.90 2.80
CA GLU A 56 1.17 -19.85 4.05
C GLU A 56 1.04 -18.48 4.71
N ARG A 57 0.73 -18.48 6.01
CA ARG A 57 0.66 -17.26 6.80
C ARG A 57 2.06 -16.70 7.01
N ARG A 58 2.27 -15.45 6.63
CA ARG A 58 3.55 -14.75 6.79
C ARG A 58 3.36 -13.28 7.09
N ALA A 59 4.41 -12.65 7.59
CA ALA A 59 4.46 -11.22 7.84
C ALA A 59 4.69 -10.45 6.53
N PHE A 60 3.85 -9.46 6.29
CA PHE A 60 3.90 -8.56 5.15
C PHE A 60 4.09 -7.13 5.60
N ARG A 61 4.61 -6.32 4.66
CA ARG A 61 4.85 -4.90 4.86
C ARG A 61 4.37 -4.13 3.64
N GLY A 62 3.56 -3.12 3.88
CA GLY A 62 3.13 -2.19 2.84
C GLY A 62 4.26 -1.28 2.36
N ARG A 63 3.90 -0.32 1.50
CA ARG A 63 4.80 0.75 1.06
C ARG A 63 5.24 1.62 2.25
N LYS A 64 6.46 2.15 2.21
CA LYS A 64 6.93 3.17 3.16
C LYS A 64 6.39 4.55 2.78
N TRP A 65 5.92 5.29 3.78
CA TRP A 65 5.39 6.65 3.66
C TRP A 65 6.26 7.60 4.45
N TYR A 66 7.13 8.34 3.76
CA TYR A 66 8.05 9.29 4.41
C TYR A 66 7.29 10.53 4.87
N LEU A 67 7.58 10.94 6.10
CA LEU A 67 6.98 12.13 6.72
C LEU A 67 7.87 13.34 6.47
N SER A 68 7.23 14.48 6.22
CA SER A 68 7.91 15.78 6.18
C SER A 68 8.20 16.26 7.60
N ASP A 69 9.33 16.95 7.78
CA ASP A 69 9.72 17.57 9.05
C ASP A 69 8.76 18.70 9.49
N HIS A 70 7.87 19.14 8.59
CA HIS A 70 6.89 20.19 8.83
C HIS A 70 5.47 19.67 9.04
N MET A 71 5.27 18.34 9.05
CA MET A 71 3.95 17.77 9.23
C MET A 71 3.40 18.07 10.62
N ILE A 72 2.13 18.46 10.66
CA ILE A 72 1.36 18.51 11.91
C ILE A 72 0.77 17.13 12.23
N ASP A 73 0.36 16.92 13.48
CA ASP A 73 -0.21 15.65 13.95
C ASP A 73 -1.35 15.13 13.06
N ASP A 74 -2.23 16.01 12.61
CA ASP A 74 -3.36 15.66 11.73
C ASP A 74 -2.89 15.10 10.37
N GLU A 75 -1.82 15.66 9.80
CA GLU A 75 -1.23 15.16 8.56
C GLU A 75 -0.55 13.80 8.77
N VAL A 76 0.06 13.56 9.93
CA VAL A 76 0.61 12.25 10.28
C VAL A 76 -0.49 11.19 10.38
N VAL A 77 -1.61 11.51 11.05
CA VAL A 77 -2.75 10.59 11.17
C VAL A 77 -3.38 10.31 9.81
N LYS A 78 -3.59 11.34 8.98
CA LYS A 78 -4.13 11.17 7.61
C LYS A 78 -3.16 10.42 6.70
N THR A 79 -1.85 10.58 6.89
CA THR A 79 -0.84 9.78 6.19
C THR A 79 -0.91 8.31 6.61
N ALA A 80 -1.13 8.03 7.89
CA ALA A 80 -1.34 6.66 8.37
C ALA A 80 -2.60 6.03 7.76
N LEU A 81 -3.70 6.78 7.64
CA LEU A 81 -4.92 6.33 6.95
C LEU A 81 -4.64 6.00 5.48
N ALA A 82 -3.97 6.89 4.74
CA ALA A 82 -3.60 6.65 3.35
C ALA A 82 -2.70 5.41 3.19
N ALA A 83 -1.78 5.20 4.13
CA ALA A 83 -0.93 4.01 4.16
C ALA A 83 -1.74 2.72 4.35
N PHE A 84 -2.74 2.75 5.23
CA PHE A 84 -3.66 1.65 5.44
C PHE A 84 -4.52 1.37 4.21
N GLU A 85 -5.15 2.38 3.62
CA GLU A 85 -5.97 2.24 2.41
C GLU A 85 -5.17 1.66 1.23
N ALA A 86 -3.93 2.13 1.03
CA ALA A 86 -3.05 1.59 -0.01
C ALA A 86 -2.69 0.12 0.22
N THR A 87 -2.53 -0.28 1.49
CA THR A 87 -2.27 -1.68 1.87
C THR A 87 -3.51 -2.54 1.65
N MET A 88 -4.69 -2.07 2.04
CA MET A 88 -5.95 -2.77 1.78
C MET A 88 -6.20 -2.93 0.28
N ARG A 89 -5.94 -1.89 -0.51
CA ARG A 89 -6.04 -1.97 -1.97
C ARG A 89 -5.09 -3.03 -2.53
N HIS A 90 -3.85 -3.09 -2.05
CA HIS A 90 -2.87 -4.09 -2.47
C HIS A 90 -3.40 -5.53 -2.24
N GLU A 91 -3.93 -5.82 -1.06
CA GLU A 91 -4.56 -7.13 -0.77
C GLU A 91 -5.77 -7.42 -1.66
N CYS A 92 -6.64 -6.43 -1.91
CA CYS A 92 -7.77 -6.59 -2.82
C CYS A 92 -7.32 -6.93 -4.26
N LEU A 93 -6.23 -6.31 -4.74
CA LEU A 93 -5.70 -6.59 -6.08
C LEU A 93 -5.13 -8.02 -6.16
N GLU A 94 -4.38 -8.46 -5.15
CA GLU A 94 -3.82 -9.82 -5.13
C GLU A 94 -4.89 -10.92 -4.97
N GLY A 95 -5.91 -10.64 -4.17
CA GLY A 95 -7.05 -11.53 -3.94
C GLY A 95 -8.01 -11.63 -5.13
N PHE A 96 -8.00 -10.68 -6.06
CA PHE A 96 -8.90 -10.69 -7.22
C PHE A 96 -8.36 -11.60 -8.33
N LYS A 97 -8.99 -12.76 -8.50
CA LYS A 97 -8.55 -13.82 -9.41
C LYS A 97 -9.55 -14.10 -10.53
N VAL A 98 -9.05 -14.30 -11.74
CA VAL A 98 -9.79 -14.81 -12.91
C VAL A 98 -9.17 -16.14 -13.30
N ASP A 99 -9.99 -17.18 -13.45
CA ASP A 99 -9.53 -18.56 -13.70
C ASP A 99 -8.49 -19.06 -12.69
N GLY A 100 -8.62 -18.63 -11.43
CA GLY A 100 -7.70 -18.97 -10.34
C GLY A 100 -6.37 -18.21 -10.35
N VAL A 101 -6.14 -17.31 -11.32
CA VAL A 101 -4.92 -16.52 -11.47
C VAL A 101 -5.17 -15.07 -11.04
N THR A 102 -4.25 -14.46 -10.29
CA THR A 102 -4.34 -13.04 -9.91
C THR A 102 -4.35 -12.16 -11.15
N LEU A 103 -5.46 -11.45 -11.38
CA LEU A 103 -5.65 -10.64 -12.58
C LEU A 103 -4.80 -9.36 -12.54
N VAL A 104 -4.80 -8.68 -11.39
CA VAL A 104 -4.06 -7.43 -11.19
C VAL A 104 -2.98 -7.66 -10.17
N ASN A 105 -1.79 -8.05 -10.64
CA ASN A 105 -0.66 -8.31 -9.78
C ASN A 105 0.17 -7.02 -9.56
N PRO A 106 0.15 -6.43 -8.36
CA PRO A 106 0.86 -5.18 -8.04
C PRO A 106 2.39 -5.33 -7.99
N HIS A 107 2.90 -6.56 -8.05
CA HIS A 107 4.33 -6.89 -8.10
C HIS A 107 4.85 -7.12 -9.52
N VAL A 108 4.02 -6.98 -10.55
CA VAL A 108 4.48 -7.03 -11.94
C VAL A 108 5.49 -5.91 -12.17
N HIS A 109 6.58 -6.25 -12.86
CA HIS A 109 7.60 -5.29 -13.23
C HIS A 109 6.99 -4.19 -14.10
N PHE A 110 7.16 -2.92 -13.72
CA PHE A 110 6.46 -1.81 -14.38
C PHE A 110 6.75 -1.73 -15.89
N GLU A 111 7.96 -2.10 -16.33
CA GLU A 111 8.30 -2.17 -17.77
C GLU A 111 7.43 -3.17 -18.54
N GLU A 112 6.99 -4.27 -17.93
CA GLU A 112 6.06 -5.20 -18.57
C GLU A 112 4.67 -4.57 -18.74
N LEU A 113 4.25 -3.74 -17.78
CA LEU A 113 3.01 -2.97 -17.88
C LEU A 113 3.09 -1.93 -19.00
N LEU A 114 4.23 -1.23 -19.13
CA LEU A 114 4.47 -0.26 -20.21
C LEU A 114 4.41 -0.91 -21.60
N ARG A 115 4.85 -2.17 -21.73
CA ARG A 115 4.78 -2.92 -23.02
C ARG A 115 3.36 -3.20 -23.48
N ILE A 116 2.39 -3.24 -22.57
CA ILE A 116 0.99 -3.59 -22.88
C ILE A 116 0.01 -2.42 -22.71
N SER A 117 0.45 -1.29 -22.16
CA SER A 117 -0.44 -0.17 -21.79
C SER A 117 -1.17 0.50 -22.96
N SER A 118 -0.73 0.27 -24.20
CA SER A 118 -1.38 0.80 -25.42
C SER A 118 -2.49 -0.11 -25.96
N ARG A 119 -2.70 -1.29 -25.38
CA ARG A 119 -3.70 -2.27 -25.85
C ARG A 119 -5.06 -2.01 -25.20
N GLU A 120 -5.70 -0.91 -25.60
CA GLU A 120 -7.02 -0.55 -25.11
C GLU A 120 -8.11 -1.51 -25.64
N VAL A 121 -9.06 -1.85 -24.78
CA VAL A 121 -10.27 -2.58 -25.15
C VAL A 121 -11.44 -1.60 -25.08
N SER A 122 -12.02 -1.28 -26.23
CA SER A 122 -13.20 -0.45 -26.34
C SER A 122 -14.40 -1.27 -26.82
N ARG A 123 -15.61 -0.78 -26.53
CA ARG A 123 -16.83 -1.33 -27.13
C ARG A 123 -16.88 -0.85 -28.59
N ALA A 124 -17.31 -1.72 -29.50
CA ALA A 124 -17.69 -1.28 -30.83
C ALA A 124 -18.85 -0.27 -30.70
N ASP A 125 -18.84 0.79 -31.50
CA ASP A 125 -19.96 1.71 -31.58
C ASP A 125 -21.16 0.98 -32.19
N PRO A 126 -22.28 0.82 -31.44
CA PRO A 126 -23.45 0.12 -31.95
C PRO A 126 -24.02 0.79 -33.22
N ALA A 127 -23.81 2.10 -33.40
CA ALA A 127 -24.33 2.86 -34.55
C ALA A 127 -23.50 2.69 -35.83
N ALA A 128 -22.30 2.11 -35.77
CA ALA A 128 -21.45 1.87 -36.94
C ALA A 128 -21.75 0.55 -37.67
N ALA A 129 -22.68 -0.26 -37.15
CA ALA A 129 -23.00 -1.60 -37.65
C ALA A 129 -24.21 -1.66 -38.61
N GLU A 130 -24.89 -0.54 -38.87
CA GLU A 130 -26.13 -0.50 -39.69
C GLU A 130 -25.90 -0.19 -41.19
N ASP A 131 -24.64 -0.04 -41.64
CA ASP A 131 -24.32 0.39 -43.03
C ASP A 131 -23.63 -0.69 -43.89
N THR A 132 -23.84 -1.99 -43.58
CA THR A 132 -23.38 -3.13 -44.41
C THR A 132 -24.49 -4.08 -44.78
#